data_AF-A0A1Y6KA43-F1
#
_entry.id   AF-A0A1Y6KA43-F1
#
_cell.length_a   1.000
_cell.length_b   1.000
_cell.length_c   1.000
_cell.angle_alpha   90.00
_cell.angle_beta   90.00
_cell.angle_gamma   90.00
#
_symmetry.space_group_name_H-M   'P 1'
#
loop_
_entity.id
_entity.type
_entity.pdbx_description
1 polymer ?
#
loop_
_entity_poly.entity_id
_entity_poly.type
_entity_poly.pdbx_seq_one_letter_code
_entity_poly.pdbx_strand_id
1 'polypeptide(L)'
;MIPVLLPALERHGRLKPTSAERVLLTTLSAATIDRMLIDVKVAAAGGRRRRVGFYSALRREVPIRRFNDWANPPPGFCEIDMVAHGGTSVAGSFIQTLTMVDIATGWTECLPLVTRDGSLVVEAMTRAQGLFPWVICCADFDNDSAFMNDVVVPWCRAQKIEVTRSRAYKKNDQAFVEQKNGAVVRRLVGYGRFDGVETARVMARLSAAARLLVNFFQPSFKLKEKRREGARIIKRYHPPTTPYERALEHPKLPSAIKRRLRETYRTLAPVQLLATIRSAQEELGERIGKRGLR
;
A
#
# COMPACT_ATOMS: atom_id res chain seq x y z
N MET A 1 -2.26 21.79 25.33
CA MET A 1 -3.41 22.37 24.59
C MET A 1 -4.52 22.90 25.50
N ILE A 2 -4.90 22.23 26.58
CA ILE A 2 -5.99 22.68 27.46
C ILE A 2 -5.83 24.12 28.00
N PRO A 3 -4.64 24.57 28.44
CA PRO A 3 -4.46 25.96 28.89
C PRO A 3 -4.74 27.02 27.81
N VAL A 4 -4.66 26.63 26.53
CA VAL A 4 -4.93 27.52 25.38
C VAL A 4 -6.40 27.44 24.95
N LEU A 5 -6.99 26.25 24.96
CA LEU A 5 -8.35 26.03 24.49
C LEU A 5 -9.42 26.42 25.52
N LEU A 6 -9.17 26.20 26.82
CA LEU A 6 -10.15 26.44 27.87
C LEU A 6 -10.62 27.90 27.92
N PRO A 7 -9.73 28.91 27.89
CA PRO A 7 -10.15 30.32 27.83
C PRO A 7 -10.90 30.69 26.55
N ALA A 8 -10.60 30.05 25.42
CA ALA A 8 -11.28 30.29 24.15
C ALA A 8 -12.71 29.72 24.16
N LEU A 9 -12.89 28.52 24.71
CA LEU A 9 -14.19 27.86 24.83
C LEU A 9 -15.12 28.60 25.80
N GLU A 10 -14.58 29.11 26.92
CA GLU A 10 -15.29 29.99 27.86
C GLU A 10 -15.75 31.27 27.17
N ARG A 11 -14.84 31.96 26.45
CA ARG A 11 -15.13 33.22 25.74
C ARG A 11 -16.24 33.09 24.70
N HIS A 12 -16.29 31.96 24.00
CA HIS A 12 -17.31 31.68 22.98
C HIS A 12 -18.56 30.99 23.55
N GLY A 13 -18.69 30.89 24.88
CA GLY A 13 -19.86 30.30 25.54
C GLY A 13 -20.07 28.82 25.25
N ARG A 14 -19.05 28.12 24.74
CA ARG A 14 -19.11 26.70 24.36
C ARG A 14 -18.89 25.78 25.56
N LEU A 15 -18.30 26.30 26.64
CA LEU A 15 -18.08 25.60 27.90
C LEU A 15 -18.21 26.60 29.05
N LYS A 16 -18.93 26.24 30.12
CA LYS A 16 -19.08 27.05 31.33
C LYS A 16 -18.67 26.23 32.56
N PRO A 17 -17.36 25.98 32.75
CA PRO A 17 -16.89 25.17 33.86
C PRO A 17 -17.05 25.95 35.16
N THR A 18 -17.41 25.25 36.23
CA THR A 18 -17.32 25.75 37.60
C THR A 18 -15.86 25.98 37.99
N SER A 19 -15.62 26.76 39.05
CA SER A 19 -14.28 27.01 39.58
C SER A 19 -13.53 25.71 39.91
N ALA A 20 -14.24 24.70 40.43
CA ALA A 20 -13.68 23.38 40.73
C ALA A 20 -13.31 22.60 39.45
N GLU A 21 -14.18 22.60 38.44
CA GLU A 21 -13.90 21.94 37.15
C GLU A 21 -12.74 22.59 36.40
N ARG A 22 -12.58 23.91 36.53
CA ARG A 22 -11.46 24.65 35.92
C ARG A 22 -10.12 24.21 36.50
N VAL A 23 -10.05 24.02 37.81
CA VAL A 23 -8.86 23.47 38.49
C VAL A 23 -8.59 22.05 37.99
N LEU A 24 -9.61 21.20 37.90
CA LEU A 24 -9.45 19.83 37.39
C LEU A 24 -8.95 19.82 35.93
N LEU A 25 -9.58 20.59 35.04
CA LEU A 25 -9.19 20.64 33.62
C LEU A 25 -7.75 21.12 33.41
N THR A 26 -7.27 22.02 34.25
CA THR A 26 -5.89 22.56 34.16
C THR A 26 -4.84 21.68 34.84
N THR A 27 -5.24 20.77 35.72
CA THR A 27 -4.32 19.89 36.49
C THR A 27 -4.27 18.45 35.96
N LEU A 28 -5.27 18.02 35.20
CA LEU A 28 -5.31 16.67 34.64
C LEU A 28 -4.15 16.42 33.67
N SER A 29 -3.46 15.30 33.88
CA SER A 29 -2.46 14.80 32.93
C SER A 29 -3.11 14.32 31.63
N ALA A 30 -2.36 14.36 30.52
CA ALA A 30 -2.79 13.78 29.25
C ALA A 30 -3.23 12.31 29.39
N ALA A 31 -2.52 11.52 30.20
CA ALA A 31 -2.83 10.13 30.46
C ALA A 31 -4.15 9.92 31.23
N THR A 32 -4.56 10.89 32.06
CA THR A 32 -5.84 10.83 32.78
C THR A 32 -6.99 11.19 31.83
N ILE A 33 -6.82 12.22 31.01
CA ILE A 33 -7.78 12.62 29.97
C ILE A 33 -8.01 11.46 29.00
N ASP A 34 -6.94 10.81 28.56
CA ASP A 34 -7.04 9.67 27.64
C ASP A 34 -7.81 8.50 28.25
N ARG A 35 -7.67 8.25 29.56
CA ARG A 35 -8.41 7.23 30.31
C ARG A 35 -9.89 7.58 30.45
N MET A 36 -10.22 8.83 30.78
CA MET A 36 -11.61 9.28 30.94
C MET A 36 -12.38 9.30 29.62
N LEU A 37 -11.68 9.53 28.50
CA LEU A 37 -12.30 9.56 27.17
C LEU A 37 -12.37 8.19 26.48
N ILE A 38 -12.01 7.09 27.15
CA ILE A 38 -12.00 5.75 26.53
C ILE A 38 -13.37 5.42 25.91
N ASP A 39 -14.45 5.56 26.67
CA ASP A 39 -15.78 5.14 26.20
C ASP A 39 -16.32 6.05 25.10
N VAL A 40 -16.00 7.35 25.16
CA VAL A 40 -16.31 8.32 24.09
C VAL A 40 -15.57 7.97 22.80
N LYS A 41 -14.27 7.62 22.90
CA LYS A 41 -13.46 7.18 21.76
C LYS A 41 -13.96 5.85 21.18
N VAL A 42 -14.45 4.95 22.02
CA VAL A 42 -15.04 3.67 21.59
C VAL A 42 -16.38 3.89 20.88
N ALA A 43 -17.24 4.76 21.40
CA ALA A 43 -18.50 5.13 20.76
C ALA A 43 -18.25 5.81 19.40
N ALA A 44 -17.30 6.75 19.34
CA ALA A 44 -16.89 7.41 18.10
C ALA A 44 -16.27 6.44 17.07
N ALA A 45 -15.69 5.31 17.54
CA ALA A 45 -15.14 4.25 16.69
C ALA A 45 -16.16 3.12 16.38
N GLY A 46 -17.46 3.34 16.62
CA GLY A 46 -18.51 2.35 16.32
C GLY A 46 -18.48 1.13 17.24
N GLY A 47 -18.14 1.31 18.53
CA GLY A 47 -18.13 0.24 19.53
C GLY A 47 -16.87 -0.66 19.53
N ARG A 48 -15.91 -0.40 18.64
CA ARG A 48 -14.67 -1.18 18.57
C ARG A 48 -13.63 -0.64 19.55
N ARG A 49 -13.38 -1.37 20.65
CA ARG A 49 -12.18 -1.15 21.48
C ARG A 49 -10.93 -1.50 20.67
N ARG A 50 -10.04 -0.53 20.43
CA ARG A 50 -8.65 -0.82 20.04
C ARG A 50 -8.02 -1.65 21.16
N ARG A 51 -7.78 -2.94 20.92
CA ARG A 51 -7.08 -3.81 21.88
C ARG A 51 -5.64 -3.30 22.03
N VAL A 52 -5.38 -2.58 23.11
CA VAL A 52 -4.04 -2.12 23.48
C VAL A 52 -3.12 -3.33 23.56
N GLY A 53 -2.01 -3.33 22.81
CA GLY A 53 -1.06 -4.43 22.76
C GLY A 53 -1.32 -5.51 21.69
N PHE A 54 -2.48 -5.54 21.03
CA PHE A 54 -2.72 -6.54 19.97
C PHE A 54 -1.78 -6.33 18.77
N TYR A 55 -1.59 -5.08 18.35
CA TYR A 55 -0.66 -4.73 17.27
C TYR A 55 0.78 -5.11 17.58
N SER A 56 1.22 -4.99 18.84
CA SER A 56 2.57 -5.38 19.24
C SER A 56 2.71 -6.91 19.34
N ALA A 57 1.68 -7.63 19.79
CA ALA A 57 1.64 -9.09 19.79
C ALA A 57 1.68 -9.65 18.36
N LEU A 58 0.82 -9.14 17.46
CA LEU A 58 0.78 -9.55 16.06
C LEU A 58 2.11 -9.29 15.34
N ARG A 59 2.74 -8.14 15.58
CA ARG A 59 4.08 -7.86 15.04
C ARG A 59 5.14 -8.82 15.58
N ARG A 60 5.05 -9.28 16.83
CA ARG A 60 5.98 -10.28 17.38
C ARG A 60 5.77 -11.66 16.75
N GLU A 61 4.54 -11.98 16.38
CA GLU A 61 4.18 -13.27 15.79
C GLU A 61 4.56 -13.38 14.30
N VAL A 62 4.44 -12.28 13.54
CA VAL A 62 4.82 -12.26 12.12
C VAL A 62 6.34 -12.23 11.96
N PRO A 63 6.94 -13.23 11.28
CA PRO A 63 8.38 -13.31 11.06
C PRO A 63 8.95 -12.07 10.37
N ILE A 64 10.08 -11.60 10.87
CA ILE A 64 10.86 -10.55 10.21
C ILE A 64 11.70 -11.18 9.10
N ARG A 65 11.59 -10.62 7.91
CA ARG A 65 12.43 -10.96 6.76
C ARG A 65 13.36 -9.79 6.43
N ARG A 66 14.63 -10.09 6.18
CA ARG A 66 15.63 -9.10 5.70
C ARG A 66 15.76 -9.16 4.18
N PHE A 67 16.29 -8.11 3.58
CA PHE A 67 16.55 -8.07 2.14
C PHE A 67 17.33 -9.29 1.60
N ASN A 68 18.35 -9.74 2.32
CA ASN A 68 19.19 -10.87 1.90
C ASN A 68 18.53 -12.25 2.10
N ASP A 69 17.44 -12.34 2.86
CA ASP A 69 16.85 -13.62 3.24
C ASP A 69 15.99 -14.21 2.10
N TRP A 70 15.69 -13.43 1.04
CA TRP A 70 14.86 -13.88 -0.08
C TRP A 70 15.43 -15.08 -0.86
N ALA A 71 16.76 -15.20 -0.95
CA ALA A 71 17.45 -16.31 -1.64
C ALA A 71 16.91 -16.67 -3.05
N ASN A 72 16.38 -15.67 -3.80
CA ASN A 72 15.67 -15.84 -5.07
C ASN A 72 14.44 -16.77 -4.95
N PRO A 73 13.33 -16.29 -4.36
CA PRO A 73 12.15 -17.11 -4.15
C PRO A 73 11.48 -17.46 -5.49
N PRO A 74 10.69 -18.54 -5.56
CA PRO A 74 9.85 -18.79 -6.74
C PRO A 74 8.82 -17.67 -6.92
N PRO A 75 8.18 -17.57 -8.10
CA PRO A 75 7.02 -16.71 -8.29
C PRO A 75 5.90 -17.06 -7.31
N GLY A 76 5.21 -16.03 -6.83
CA GLY A 76 4.19 -16.09 -5.78
C GLY A 76 4.61 -15.40 -4.48
N PHE A 77 5.87 -14.97 -4.37
CA PHE A 77 6.36 -14.20 -3.22
C PHE A 77 6.33 -12.71 -3.57
N CYS A 78 5.50 -11.96 -2.84
CA CYS A 78 5.19 -10.58 -3.16
C CYS A 78 5.60 -9.62 -2.04
N GLU A 79 6.26 -8.52 -2.40
CA GLU A 79 6.32 -7.33 -1.53
C GLU A 79 5.07 -6.47 -1.77
N ILE A 80 4.46 -5.99 -0.68
CA ILE A 80 3.20 -5.24 -0.72
C ILE A 80 3.35 -3.96 0.08
N ASP A 81 2.92 -2.85 -0.52
CA ASP A 81 2.96 -1.52 0.09
C ASP A 81 1.79 -0.66 -0.42
N MET A 82 1.56 0.49 0.23
CA MET A 82 0.58 1.47 -0.19
C MET A 82 1.21 2.79 -0.59
N VAL A 83 0.74 3.34 -1.70
CA VAL A 83 1.09 4.69 -2.16
C VAL A 83 -0.05 5.63 -1.82
N ALA A 84 0.20 6.55 -0.88
CA ALA A 84 -0.74 7.58 -0.47
C ALA A 84 -0.92 8.68 -1.54
N HIS A 85 -2.17 8.99 -1.87
CA HIS A 85 -2.54 10.10 -2.76
C HIS A 85 -3.22 11.25 -1.99
N GLY A 86 -2.53 11.75 -0.97
CA GLY A 86 -3.03 12.82 -0.08
C GLY A 86 -2.70 14.24 -0.54
N GLY A 87 -1.85 14.43 -1.55
CA GLY A 87 -1.31 15.76 -1.84
C GLY A 87 -0.46 16.29 -0.69
N THR A 88 -0.63 17.56 -0.34
CA THR A 88 0.09 18.25 0.74
C THR A 88 -0.47 17.96 2.15
N SER A 89 -1.64 17.33 2.25
CA SER A 89 -2.29 17.04 3.54
C SER A 89 -2.78 15.59 3.60
N VAL A 90 -2.38 14.89 4.66
CA VAL A 90 -2.85 13.53 4.97
C VAL A 90 -4.08 13.52 5.88
N ALA A 91 -4.75 14.66 6.06
CA ALA A 91 -5.98 14.74 6.83
C ALA A 91 -7.18 14.16 6.05
N GLY A 92 -8.11 13.53 6.77
CA GLY A 92 -9.34 12.95 6.22
C GLY A 92 -9.13 11.68 5.39
N SER A 93 -10.20 11.22 4.75
CA SER A 93 -10.15 10.05 3.85
C SER A 93 -9.63 10.47 2.48
N PHE A 94 -8.73 9.67 1.92
CA PHE A 94 -8.20 9.82 0.57
C PHE A 94 -7.78 8.47 0.01
N ILE A 95 -7.69 8.39 -1.31
CA ILE A 95 -7.36 7.17 -2.03
C ILE A 95 -5.90 6.79 -1.79
N GLN A 96 -5.65 5.51 -1.61
CA GLN A 96 -4.31 4.93 -1.60
C GLN A 96 -4.25 3.84 -2.65
N THR A 97 -3.11 3.65 -3.30
CA THR A 97 -2.92 2.51 -4.21
C THR A 97 -2.15 1.42 -3.50
N LEU A 98 -2.77 0.25 -3.34
CA LEU A 98 -2.08 -0.98 -2.95
C LEU A 98 -1.24 -1.45 -4.13
N THR A 99 0.07 -1.55 -3.95
CA THR A 99 1.01 -2.09 -4.94
C THR A 99 1.50 -3.44 -4.46
N MET A 100 1.42 -4.45 -5.32
CA MET A 100 1.91 -5.80 -5.06
C MET A 100 2.93 -6.17 -6.13
N VAL A 101 4.12 -6.59 -5.73
CA VAL A 101 5.23 -6.91 -6.65
C VAL A 101 5.79 -8.28 -6.37
N ASP A 102 5.66 -9.18 -7.35
CA ASP A 102 6.32 -10.48 -7.33
C ASP A 102 7.83 -10.31 -7.46
N ILE A 103 8.60 -10.90 -6.54
CA ILE A 103 10.06 -10.69 -6.45
C ILE A 103 10.81 -11.44 -7.56
N ALA A 104 10.32 -12.61 -7.94
CA ALA A 104 10.98 -13.46 -8.92
C ALA A 104 10.92 -12.82 -10.31
N THR A 105 9.75 -12.35 -10.71
CA THR A 105 9.43 -11.86 -12.05
C THR A 105 9.31 -10.35 -12.12
N GLY A 106 9.19 -9.63 -11.00
CA GLY A 106 8.87 -8.20 -11.00
C GLY A 106 7.44 -7.88 -11.46
N TRP A 107 6.57 -8.88 -11.56
CA TRP A 107 5.16 -8.71 -11.93
C TRP A 107 4.47 -7.80 -10.94
N THR A 108 3.82 -6.75 -11.42
CA THR A 108 3.27 -5.68 -10.59
C THR A 108 1.76 -5.57 -10.79
N GLU A 109 1.02 -5.57 -9.70
CA GLU A 109 -0.42 -5.27 -9.67
C GLU A 109 -0.67 -4.06 -8.77
N CYS A 110 -1.54 -3.15 -9.21
CA CYS A 110 -1.88 -1.93 -8.49
C CYS A 110 -3.40 -1.85 -8.34
N LEU A 111 -3.90 -1.64 -7.12
CA LEU A 111 -5.32 -1.53 -6.83
C LEU A 111 -5.61 -0.29 -5.99
N PRO A 112 -6.47 0.64 -6.46
CA PRO A 112 -6.87 1.78 -5.64
C PRO A 112 -7.85 1.38 -4.54
N LEU A 113 -7.61 1.90 -3.34
CA LEU A 113 -8.44 1.79 -2.15
C LEU A 113 -9.01 3.16 -1.83
N VAL A 114 -10.33 3.27 -1.68
CA VAL A 114 -11.00 4.56 -1.40
C VAL A 114 -10.62 5.18 -0.06
N THR A 115 -10.16 4.35 0.88
CA THR A 115 -9.62 4.76 2.16
C THR A 115 -8.65 3.70 2.68
N ARG A 116 -7.92 4.06 3.74
CA ARG A 116 -6.98 3.16 4.42
C ARG A 116 -7.73 2.31 5.44
N ASP A 117 -8.25 1.17 4.99
CA ASP A 117 -8.96 0.20 5.84
C ASP A 117 -8.51 -1.24 5.55
N GLY A 118 -8.38 -2.06 6.60
CA GLY A 118 -7.92 -3.45 6.48
C GLY A 118 -8.86 -4.35 5.67
N SER A 119 -10.17 -4.09 5.69
CA SER A 119 -11.16 -4.84 4.91
C SER A 119 -11.01 -4.55 3.42
N LEU A 120 -10.72 -3.29 3.06
CA LEU A 120 -10.43 -2.90 1.67
C LEU A 120 -9.10 -3.49 1.19
N VAL A 121 -8.09 -3.62 2.06
CA VAL A 121 -6.85 -4.35 1.75
C VAL A 121 -7.16 -5.81 1.44
N VAL A 122 -7.98 -6.48 2.26
CA VAL A 122 -8.40 -7.87 2.02
C VAL A 122 -9.16 -8.01 0.69
N GLU A 123 -10.10 -7.12 0.39
CA GLU A 123 -10.84 -7.12 -0.87
C GLU A 123 -9.89 -6.97 -2.07
N ALA A 124 -8.95 -6.02 -1.98
CA ALA A 124 -7.97 -5.79 -3.04
C ALA A 124 -7.01 -6.98 -3.21
N MET A 125 -6.54 -7.59 -2.13
CA MET A 125 -5.70 -8.79 -2.20
C MET A 125 -6.47 -10.00 -2.77
N THR A 126 -7.75 -10.15 -2.42
CA THR A 126 -8.63 -11.18 -3.00
C THR A 126 -8.75 -10.97 -4.51
N ARG A 127 -8.98 -9.73 -4.95
CA ARG A 127 -9.00 -9.40 -6.39
C ARG A 127 -7.65 -9.65 -7.05
N ALA A 128 -6.56 -9.31 -6.39
CA ALA A 128 -5.21 -9.52 -6.92
C ALA A 128 -4.91 -11.00 -7.19
N GLN A 129 -5.39 -11.94 -6.37
CA GLN A 129 -5.25 -13.37 -6.63
C GLN A 129 -5.84 -13.79 -7.99
N GLY A 130 -6.92 -13.15 -8.44
CA GLY A 130 -7.50 -13.38 -9.78
C GLY A 130 -6.76 -12.67 -10.92
N LEU A 131 -5.90 -11.68 -10.60
CA LEU A 131 -5.12 -10.93 -11.58
C LEU A 131 -3.74 -11.54 -11.82
N PHE A 132 -3.11 -12.06 -10.78
CA PHE A 132 -1.80 -12.72 -10.91
C PHE A 132 -1.93 -13.99 -11.78
N PRO A 133 -0.95 -14.26 -12.66
CA PRO A 133 -0.97 -15.48 -13.48
C PRO A 133 -0.68 -16.77 -12.68
N TRP A 134 -0.23 -16.64 -11.42
CA TRP A 134 0.12 -17.71 -10.50
C TRP A 134 -0.42 -17.40 -9.09
N VAL A 135 -0.43 -18.41 -8.22
CA VAL A 135 -0.88 -18.27 -6.83
C VAL A 135 0.08 -17.38 -6.05
N ILE A 136 -0.48 -16.48 -5.23
CA ILE A 136 0.28 -15.72 -4.25
C ILE A 136 0.52 -16.63 -3.04
N CYS A 137 1.78 -16.94 -2.77
CA CYS A 137 2.23 -17.84 -1.70
C CYS A 137 2.67 -17.06 -0.46
N CYS A 138 3.21 -15.86 -0.64
CA CYS A 138 3.75 -15.05 0.46
C CYS A 138 3.45 -13.57 0.23
N ALA A 139 3.05 -12.90 1.30
CA ALA A 139 2.81 -11.47 1.39
C ALA A 139 3.79 -10.87 2.40
N ASP A 140 4.74 -10.08 1.89
CA ASP A 140 5.69 -9.33 2.69
C ASP A 140 5.25 -7.87 2.83
N PHE A 141 4.85 -7.50 4.05
CA PHE A 141 4.36 -6.16 4.37
C PHE A 141 5.44 -5.30 5.04
N ASP A 142 5.20 -4.01 5.07
CA ASP A 142 5.89 -3.13 6.01
C ASP A 142 5.23 -3.25 7.42
N ASN A 143 5.63 -2.39 8.35
CA ASN A 143 5.03 -2.41 9.69
C ASN A 143 3.76 -1.53 9.79
N ASP A 144 3.16 -1.11 8.68
CA ASP A 144 1.98 -0.25 8.66
C ASP A 144 0.77 -0.94 9.32
N SER A 145 -0.01 -0.18 10.09
CA SER A 145 -1.21 -0.66 10.78
C SER A 145 -2.36 -1.09 9.85
N ALA A 146 -2.33 -0.67 8.59
CA ALA A 146 -3.29 -1.10 7.57
C ALA A 146 -3.06 -2.55 7.13
N PHE A 147 -1.85 -3.08 7.30
CA PHE A 147 -1.54 -4.49 7.05
C PHE A 147 -1.44 -5.29 8.36
N MET A 148 -0.77 -4.73 9.35
CA MET A 148 -0.52 -5.41 10.63
C MET A 148 -1.72 -5.27 11.57
N ASN A 149 -2.87 -5.84 11.21
CA ASN A 149 -4.10 -5.82 12.01
C ASN A 149 -4.81 -7.20 12.05
N ASP A 150 -5.89 -7.26 12.82
CA ASP A 150 -6.75 -8.44 13.06
C ASP A 150 -7.64 -8.84 11.88
N VAL A 151 -7.56 -8.13 10.76
CA VAL A 151 -8.32 -8.43 9.55
C VAL A 151 -7.41 -9.05 8.49
N VAL A 152 -6.33 -8.35 8.13
CA VAL A 152 -5.46 -8.73 7.00
C VAL A 152 -4.62 -9.97 7.31
N VAL A 153 -3.95 -10.03 8.47
CA VAL A 153 -3.06 -11.16 8.80
C VAL A 153 -3.85 -12.47 8.96
N PRO A 154 -4.98 -12.51 9.71
CA PRO A 154 -5.79 -13.72 9.77
C PRO A 154 -6.35 -14.14 8.41
N TRP A 155 -6.79 -13.19 7.57
CA TRP A 155 -7.24 -13.51 6.21
C TRP A 155 -6.13 -14.16 5.37
N CYS A 156 -4.91 -13.59 5.38
CA CYS A 156 -3.77 -14.17 4.65
C CYS A 156 -3.52 -15.63 5.08
N ARG A 157 -3.52 -15.89 6.40
CA ARG A 157 -3.34 -17.25 6.95
C ARG A 157 -4.46 -18.20 6.53
N ALA A 158 -5.71 -17.74 6.55
CA ALA A 158 -6.85 -18.53 6.08
C ALA A 158 -6.73 -18.88 4.58
N GLN A 159 -6.17 -17.97 3.77
CA GLN A 159 -5.85 -18.21 2.36
C GLN A 159 -4.55 -18.99 2.14
N LYS A 160 -3.89 -19.46 3.21
CA LYS A 160 -2.58 -20.14 3.18
C LYS A 160 -1.47 -19.30 2.54
N ILE A 161 -1.57 -17.99 2.66
CA ILE A 161 -0.54 -17.03 2.27
C ILE A 161 0.38 -16.84 3.49
N GLU A 162 1.66 -17.14 3.32
CA GLU A 162 2.68 -16.84 4.31
C GLU A 162 2.77 -15.32 4.51
N VAL A 163 2.84 -14.86 5.75
CA VAL A 163 2.97 -13.44 6.06
C VAL A 163 4.34 -13.19 6.65
N THR A 164 5.11 -12.32 6.02
CA THR A 164 6.38 -11.80 6.55
C THR A 164 6.33 -10.28 6.65
N ARG A 165 7.27 -9.70 7.39
CA ARG A 165 7.40 -8.24 7.47
C ARG A 165 8.83 -7.76 7.40
N SER A 166 8.99 -6.55 6.88
CA SER A 166 10.26 -5.83 6.90
C SER A 166 10.65 -5.37 8.32
N ARG A 167 11.92 -5.03 8.52
CA ARG A 167 12.37 -4.41 9.77
C ARG A 167 11.90 -2.96 9.85
N ALA A 168 11.52 -2.52 11.05
CA ALA A 168 11.20 -1.13 11.30
C ALA A 168 12.37 -0.22 10.87
N TYR A 169 12.05 0.84 10.12
CA TYR A 169 13.01 1.85 9.64
C TYR A 169 14.11 1.33 8.70
N LYS A 170 13.88 0.21 8.00
CA LYS A 170 14.81 -0.34 6.99
C LYS A 170 14.18 -0.42 5.60
N LYS A 171 14.07 0.73 4.92
CA LYS A 171 13.52 0.89 3.55
C LYS A 171 14.05 -0.14 2.54
N ASN A 172 15.34 -0.46 2.63
CA ASN A 172 15.98 -1.44 1.74
C ASN A 172 15.40 -2.87 1.84
N ASP A 173 14.65 -3.21 2.89
CA ASP A 173 14.04 -4.54 3.02
C ASP A 173 12.84 -4.73 2.07
N GLN A 174 12.24 -3.65 1.55
CA GLN A 174 11.11 -3.62 0.61
C GLN A 174 11.45 -2.94 -0.73
N ALA A 175 12.68 -3.16 -1.20
CA ALA A 175 13.23 -2.43 -2.34
C ALA A 175 12.47 -2.68 -3.66
N PHE A 176 11.84 -3.85 -3.84
CA PHE A 176 11.16 -4.17 -5.10
C PHE A 176 9.85 -3.41 -5.23
N VAL A 177 9.04 -3.37 -4.16
CA VAL A 177 7.80 -2.58 -4.15
C VAL A 177 8.07 -1.09 -4.13
N GLU A 178 9.07 -0.61 -3.37
CA GLU A 178 9.45 0.81 -3.37
C GLU A 178 9.87 1.29 -4.77
N GLN A 179 10.62 0.48 -5.51
CA GLN A 179 11.00 0.79 -6.89
C GLN A 179 9.76 0.95 -7.79
N LYS A 180 8.78 0.04 -7.67
CA LYS A 180 7.56 0.07 -8.50
C LYS A 180 6.60 1.17 -8.09
N ASN A 181 6.54 1.52 -6.81
CA ASN A 181 5.80 2.69 -6.33
C ASN A 181 6.26 3.96 -7.06
N GLY A 182 7.57 4.17 -7.16
CA GLY A 182 8.13 5.31 -7.90
C GLY A 182 7.96 5.18 -9.42
N ALA A 183 8.36 4.05 -10.00
CA ALA A 183 8.43 3.86 -11.45
C ALA A 183 7.07 3.69 -12.14
N VAL A 184 6.07 3.20 -11.42
CA VAL A 184 4.73 2.92 -11.94
C VAL A 184 3.71 3.88 -11.33
N VAL A 185 3.43 3.76 -10.04
CA VAL A 185 2.29 4.46 -9.42
C VAL A 185 2.48 5.98 -9.46
N ARG A 186 3.61 6.48 -8.95
CA ARG A 186 3.90 7.93 -8.93
C ARG A 186 4.07 8.50 -10.34
N ARG A 187 4.62 7.74 -11.28
CA ARG A 187 4.77 8.20 -12.67
C ARG A 187 3.44 8.29 -13.41
N LEU A 188 2.49 7.41 -13.11
CA LEU A 188 1.18 7.41 -13.77
C LEU A 188 0.17 8.33 -13.11
N VAL A 189 0.13 8.38 -11.79
CA VAL A 189 -0.92 9.07 -11.02
C VAL A 189 -0.43 10.40 -10.43
N GLY A 190 0.89 10.55 -10.24
CA GLY A 190 1.48 11.74 -9.62
C GLY A 190 1.36 11.77 -8.10
N TYR A 191 1.34 12.99 -7.55
CA TYR A 191 1.30 13.28 -6.12
C TYR A 191 0.03 14.02 -5.70
N GLY A 192 -0.96 14.13 -6.61
CA GLY A 192 -2.20 14.85 -6.35
C GLY A 192 -3.01 14.25 -5.18
N ARG A 193 -3.90 15.08 -4.61
CA ARG A 193 -4.89 14.59 -3.64
C ARG A 193 -6.08 14.01 -4.36
N PHE A 194 -6.36 12.73 -4.12
CA PHE A 194 -7.49 12.04 -4.72
C PHE A 194 -8.38 11.43 -3.64
N ASP A 195 -9.70 11.63 -3.76
CA ASP A 195 -10.70 10.98 -2.92
C ASP A 195 -12.01 10.78 -3.69
N GLY A 196 -12.87 9.92 -3.13
CA GLY A 196 -14.18 9.58 -3.69
C GLY A 196 -14.19 8.32 -4.54
N VAL A 197 -15.33 7.63 -4.55
CA VAL A 197 -15.51 6.34 -5.25
C VAL A 197 -15.34 6.50 -6.77
N GLU A 198 -15.88 7.57 -7.36
CA GLU A 198 -15.73 7.82 -8.80
C GLU A 198 -14.26 7.98 -9.21
N THR A 199 -13.48 8.72 -8.43
CA THR A 199 -12.04 8.88 -8.69
C THR A 199 -11.30 7.55 -8.56
N ALA A 200 -11.67 6.72 -7.58
CA ALA A 200 -11.10 5.37 -7.44
C ALA A 200 -11.45 4.46 -8.63
N ARG A 201 -12.64 4.59 -9.23
CA ARG A 201 -13.00 3.86 -10.46
C ARG A 201 -12.12 4.27 -11.64
N VAL A 202 -11.86 5.56 -11.81
CA VAL A 202 -10.93 6.05 -12.86
C VAL A 202 -9.53 5.51 -12.62
N MET A 203 -9.04 5.54 -11.38
CA MET A 203 -7.76 4.93 -11.03
C MET A 203 -7.74 3.43 -11.30
N ALA A 204 -8.83 2.71 -11.06
CA ALA A 204 -8.91 1.27 -11.31
C ALA A 204 -8.84 0.98 -12.82
N ARG A 205 -9.49 1.82 -13.65
CA ARG A 205 -9.38 1.76 -15.12
C ARG A 205 -7.95 2.04 -15.59
N LEU A 206 -7.30 3.06 -15.03
CA LEU A 206 -5.89 3.35 -15.29
C LEU A 206 -5.01 2.16 -14.90
N SER A 207 -5.16 1.61 -13.69
CA SER A 207 -4.38 0.48 -13.20
C SER A 207 -4.60 -0.78 -14.03
N ALA A 208 -5.81 -1.03 -14.52
CA ALA A 208 -6.13 -2.18 -15.38
C ALA A 208 -5.41 -2.14 -16.74
N ALA A 209 -5.28 -0.96 -17.35
CA ALA A 209 -4.48 -0.81 -18.58
C ALA A 209 -2.97 -0.81 -18.26
N ALA A 210 -2.56 -0.12 -17.18
CA ALA A 210 -1.17 0.00 -16.77
C ALA A 210 -0.54 -1.34 -16.40
N ARG A 211 -1.25 -2.24 -15.71
CA ARG A 211 -0.72 -3.59 -15.38
C ARG A 211 -0.31 -4.36 -16.64
N LEU A 212 -1.09 -4.24 -17.72
CA LEU A 212 -0.82 -4.94 -18.98
C LEU A 212 0.38 -4.31 -19.68
N LEU A 213 0.42 -2.98 -19.75
CA LEU A 213 1.55 -2.27 -20.35
C LEU A 213 2.86 -2.55 -19.60
N VAL A 214 2.86 -2.39 -18.28
CA VAL A 214 4.05 -2.53 -17.43
C VAL A 214 4.57 -3.97 -17.44
N ASN A 215 3.68 -4.96 -17.31
CA ASN A 215 4.11 -6.35 -17.18
C ASN A 215 4.53 -6.98 -18.52
N PHE A 216 3.91 -6.59 -19.64
CA PHE A 216 4.18 -7.21 -20.94
C PHE A 216 5.10 -6.40 -21.86
N PHE A 217 5.23 -5.08 -21.68
CA PHE A 217 5.92 -4.22 -22.66
C PHE A 217 6.94 -3.26 -22.06
N GLN A 218 7.08 -3.17 -20.73
CA GLN A 218 8.04 -2.28 -20.09
C GLN A 218 9.20 -3.06 -19.45
N PRO A 219 10.38 -3.10 -20.09
CA PRO A 219 11.56 -3.71 -19.50
C PRO A 219 11.97 -3.01 -18.20
N SER A 220 12.44 -3.80 -17.23
CA SER A 220 12.98 -3.25 -15.99
C SER A 220 14.25 -3.97 -15.58
N PHE A 221 15.21 -3.24 -15.04
CA PHE A 221 16.43 -3.82 -14.50
C PHE A 221 16.12 -4.64 -13.25
N LYS A 222 16.73 -5.83 -13.17
CA LYS A 222 16.78 -6.64 -11.95
C LYS A 222 18.22 -6.76 -11.48
N LEU A 223 18.46 -6.52 -10.19
CA LEU A 223 19.77 -6.67 -9.57
C LEU A 223 20.16 -8.15 -9.60
N LYS A 224 21.30 -8.46 -10.22
CA LYS A 224 21.88 -9.81 -10.30
C LYS A 224 22.78 -10.07 -9.10
N GLU A 225 23.65 -9.11 -8.81
CA GLU A 225 24.67 -9.22 -7.78
C GLU A 225 24.90 -7.85 -7.15
N LYS A 226 25.13 -7.84 -5.83
CA LYS A 226 25.60 -6.68 -5.10
C LYS A 226 26.69 -7.14 -4.15
N ARG A 227 27.90 -6.63 -4.35
CA ARG A 227 29.03 -6.88 -3.46
C ARG A 227 29.65 -5.58 -2.97
N ARG A 228 30.32 -5.64 -1.83
CA ARG A 228 31.01 -4.52 -1.21
C ARG A 228 32.51 -4.78 -1.27
N GLU A 229 33.25 -3.86 -1.88
CA GLU A 229 34.70 -3.86 -1.94
C GLU A 229 35.19 -2.62 -1.17
N GLY A 230 35.56 -2.81 0.10
CA GLY A 230 35.88 -1.71 1.02
C GLY A 230 34.73 -0.71 1.18
N ALA A 231 34.96 0.53 0.75
CA ALA A 231 33.94 1.59 0.75
C ALA A 231 33.00 1.54 -0.47
N ARG A 232 33.33 0.79 -1.53
CA ARG A 232 32.60 0.77 -2.79
C ARG A 232 31.52 -0.31 -2.79
N ILE A 233 30.33 0.02 -3.27
CA ILE A 233 29.26 -0.95 -3.55
C ILE A 233 29.19 -1.15 -5.06
N ILE A 234 29.46 -2.37 -5.53
CA ILE A 234 29.35 -2.74 -6.94
C ILE A 234 28.04 -3.50 -7.13
N LYS A 235 27.25 -3.06 -8.11
CA LYS A 235 25.98 -3.67 -8.49
C LYS A 235 26.06 -4.15 -9.92
N ARG A 236 25.77 -5.42 -10.16
CA ARG A 236 25.61 -5.99 -11.50
C ARG A 236 24.14 -6.28 -11.72
N TYR A 237 23.63 -5.92 -12.90
CA TYR A 237 22.23 -6.12 -13.27
C TYR A 237 22.11 -7.16 -14.38
N HIS A 238 20.95 -7.80 -14.46
CA HIS A 238 20.55 -8.52 -15.66
C HIS A 238 20.25 -7.52 -16.80
N PRO A 239 20.33 -7.96 -18.07
CA PRO A 239 19.74 -7.21 -19.18
C PRO A 239 18.30 -6.82 -18.88
N PRO A 240 17.84 -5.64 -19.32
CA PRO A 240 16.48 -5.19 -19.06
C PRO A 240 15.49 -6.12 -19.75
N THR A 241 14.61 -6.73 -18.96
CA THR A 241 13.56 -7.64 -19.43
C THR A 241 12.24 -7.30 -18.76
N THR A 242 11.14 -7.55 -19.47
CA THR A 242 9.79 -7.39 -18.95
C THR A 242 9.48 -8.45 -17.89
N PRO A 243 8.54 -8.21 -16.97
CA PRO A 243 8.03 -9.25 -16.09
C PRO A 243 7.47 -10.48 -16.83
N TYR A 244 6.82 -10.25 -17.96
CA TYR A 244 6.34 -11.31 -18.86
C TYR A 244 7.47 -12.21 -19.37
N GLU A 245 8.54 -11.63 -19.94
CA GLU A 245 9.69 -12.42 -20.43
C GLU A 245 10.35 -13.21 -19.30
N ARG A 246 10.56 -12.58 -18.14
CA ARG A 246 11.08 -13.26 -16.95
C ARG A 246 10.20 -14.41 -16.49
N ALA A 247 8.87 -14.26 -16.57
CA ALA A 247 7.94 -15.33 -16.25
C ALA A 247 8.01 -16.50 -17.27
N LEU A 248 8.19 -16.22 -18.56
CA LEU A 248 8.36 -17.25 -19.58
C LEU A 248 9.66 -18.04 -19.41
N GLU A 249 10.72 -17.39 -18.94
CA GLU A 249 12.02 -18.03 -18.70
C GLU A 249 12.09 -18.75 -17.35
N HIS A 250 11.23 -18.40 -16.38
CA HIS A 250 11.33 -18.94 -15.03
C HIS A 250 11.11 -20.47 -15.00
N PRO A 251 12.05 -21.27 -14.44
CA PRO A 251 11.99 -22.74 -14.51
C PRO A 251 10.85 -23.33 -13.65
N LYS A 252 10.49 -22.67 -12.55
CA LYS A 252 9.44 -23.13 -11.63
C LYS A 252 8.01 -22.78 -12.07
N LEU A 253 7.83 -22.08 -13.19
CA LEU A 253 6.48 -21.77 -13.71
C LEU A 253 5.99 -22.87 -14.67
N PRO A 254 4.79 -23.45 -14.44
CA PRO A 254 4.21 -24.43 -15.33
C PRO A 254 4.03 -23.93 -16.77
N SER A 255 4.22 -24.82 -17.74
CA SER A 255 4.03 -24.53 -19.17
C SER A 255 2.61 -24.02 -19.49
N ALA A 256 1.61 -24.45 -18.72
CA ALA A 256 0.23 -23.96 -18.86
C ALA A 256 0.11 -22.45 -18.57
N ILE A 257 0.81 -21.94 -17.54
CA ILE A 257 0.84 -20.50 -17.23
C ILE A 257 1.56 -19.74 -18.34
N LYS A 258 2.70 -20.26 -18.79
CA LYS A 258 3.47 -19.67 -19.90
C LYS A 258 2.65 -19.60 -21.20
N ARG A 259 1.84 -20.62 -21.48
CA ARG A 259 0.92 -20.62 -22.63
C ARG A 259 -0.15 -19.54 -22.49
N ARG A 260 -0.83 -19.45 -21.35
CA ARG A 260 -1.82 -18.39 -21.07
C ARG A 260 -1.22 -17.00 -21.21
N LEU A 261 -0.02 -16.79 -20.70
CA LEU A 261 0.68 -15.50 -20.83
C LEU A 261 0.93 -15.14 -22.31
N ARG A 262 1.34 -16.10 -23.15
CA ARG A 262 1.51 -15.87 -24.60
C ARG A 262 0.19 -15.60 -25.31
N GLU A 263 -0.88 -16.29 -24.92
CA GLU A 263 -2.24 -16.06 -25.44
C GLU A 263 -2.68 -14.64 -25.10
N THR A 264 -2.58 -14.22 -23.84
CA THR A 264 -2.84 -12.84 -23.43
C THR A 264 -1.98 -11.86 -24.21
N TYR A 265 -0.67 -12.07 -24.30
CA TYR A 265 0.24 -11.16 -25.01
C TYR A 265 -0.21 -10.87 -26.45
N ARG A 266 -0.67 -11.90 -27.17
CA ARG A 266 -1.15 -11.77 -28.56
C ARG A 266 -2.41 -10.93 -28.69
N THR A 267 -3.23 -10.82 -27.64
CA THR A 267 -4.43 -9.99 -27.66
C THR A 267 -4.17 -8.53 -27.27
N LEU A 268 -2.96 -8.19 -26.79
CA LEU A 268 -2.66 -6.86 -26.31
C LEU A 268 -2.20 -5.93 -27.43
N ALA A 269 -2.85 -4.77 -27.52
CA ALA A 269 -2.42 -3.67 -28.37
C ALA A 269 -1.80 -2.55 -27.51
N PRO A 270 -0.46 -2.38 -27.47
CA PRO A 270 0.18 -1.41 -26.58
C PRO A 270 -0.26 0.04 -26.83
N VAL A 271 -0.59 0.39 -28.09
CA VAL A 271 -1.11 1.71 -28.45
C VAL A 271 -2.49 1.97 -27.79
N GLN A 272 -3.38 0.98 -27.78
CA GLN A 272 -4.69 1.10 -27.14
C GLN A 272 -4.58 1.18 -25.61
N LEU A 273 -3.63 0.42 -25.02
CA LEU A 273 -3.33 0.51 -23.59
C LEU A 273 -2.83 1.91 -23.22
N LEU A 274 -1.91 2.47 -24.00
CA LEU A 274 -1.42 3.84 -23.82
C LEU A 274 -2.52 4.89 -23.97
N ALA A 275 -3.41 4.74 -24.96
CA ALA A 275 -4.55 5.64 -25.13
C ALA A 275 -5.50 5.58 -23.92
N THR A 276 -5.79 4.38 -23.41
CA THR A 276 -6.62 4.21 -22.21
C THR A 276 -5.98 4.85 -20.98
N ILE A 277 -4.66 4.69 -20.81
CA ILE A 277 -3.91 5.31 -19.72
C ILE A 277 -3.99 6.84 -19.81
N ARG A 278 -3.72 7.43 -20.98
CA ARG A 278 -3.77 8.89 -21.19
C ARG A 278 -5.17 9.45 -20.91
N SER A 279 -6.22 8.82 -21.45
CA SER A 279 -7.60 9.22 -21.20
C SER A 279 -7.95 9.19 -19.70
N ALA A 280 -7.52 8.14 -18.98
CA ALA A 280 -7.75 8.09 -17.54
C ALA A 280 -6.93 9.14 -16.77
N GLN A 281 -5.70 9.45 -17.22
CA GLN A 281 -4.87 10.50 -16.62
C GLN A 281 -5.46 11.90 -16.83
N GLU A 282 -5.99 12.20 -18.01
CA GLU A 282 -6.69 13.45 -18.31
C GLU A 282 -7.91 13.63 -17.40
N GLU A 283 -8.74 12.58 -17.26
CA GLU A 283 -9.90 12.60 -16.36
C GLU A 283 -9.49 12.79 -14.89
N LEU A 284 -8.40 12.15 -14.44
CA LEU A 284 -7.86 12.38 -13.09
C LEU A 284 -7.38 13.83 -12.92
N GLY A 285 -6.73 14.41 -13.95
CA GLY A 285 -6.27 15.79 -13.97
C GLY A 285 -7.41 16.79 -13.82
N GLU A 286 -8.50 16.61 -14.57
CA GLU A 286 -9.70 17.45 -14.45
C GLU A 286 -10.31 17.40 -13.04
N ARG A 287 -10.32 16.22 -12.41
CA ARG A 287 -10.87 16.03 -11.06
C ARG A 287 -10.04 16.73 -9.99
N ILE A 288 -8.73 16.88 -10.20
CA ILE A 288 -7.89 17.74 -9.35
C ILE A 288 -8.24 19.21 -9.59
N GLY A 289 -8.28 19.65 -10.85
CA GLY A 289 -8.54 21.04 -11.22
C GLY A 289 -9.89 21.58 -10.70
N LYS A 290 -10.95 20.77 -10.79
CA LYS A 290 -12.30 21.12 -10.32
C LYS A 290 -12.42 21.32 -8.81
N ARG A 291 -11.43 20.88 -8.00
CA ARG A 291 -11.41 21.10 -6.55
C ARG A 291 -10.81 22.44 -6.12
N GLY A 292 -9.97 23.06 -6.94
CA GLY A 292 -9.41 24.39 -6.67
C GLY A 292 -10.41 25.54 -6.88
N LEU A 293 -11.63 25.22 -7.31
CA LEU A 293 -12.70 26.17 -7.63
C LEU A 293 -13.89 26.10 -6.65
N ARG A 294 -13.72 25.45 -5.48
CA ARG A 294 -14.74 25.38 -4.43
C ARG A 294 -14.28 26.07 -3.16
#